data_AF-A0A916UGQ2-F1
#
_entry.id   AF-A0A916UGQ2-F1
#
_cell.length_a   1.000
_cell.length_b   1.000
_cell.length_c   1.000
_cell.angle_alpha   90.00
_cell.angle_beta   90.00
_cell.angle_gamma   90.00
#
_symmetry.space_group_name_H-M   'P 1'
#
loop_
_entity.id
_entity.type
_entity.pdbx_description
1 polymer ?
#
loop_
_entity_poly.entity_id
_entity_poly.type
_entity_poly.pdbx_seq_one_letter_code
_entity_poly.pdbx_strand_id
1 'polypeptide(L)'
;MKHNLALFVILVITGVLGVGCGVINKGTDGLTITQAIPAHSRMLIRIEDESAFKLDIENQSNDTLTLERKGLDNLMITKASIKAIIEPAAGAALSNPTARGVKVKLKVYDHKSKVIHSVEAIKAEAKPAP
;
A
#
# COMPACT_ATOMS: atom_id res chain seq x y z
N MET A 1 -34.94 0.29 42.17
CA MET A 1 -34.72 -0.72 41.13
C MET A 1 -33.68 -0.19 40.16
N LYS A 2 -32.67 -1.01 39.87
CA LYS A 2 -31.38 -0.63 39.26
C LYS A 2 -31.55 -0.21 37.80
N HIS A 3 -30.94 0.92 37.43
CA HIS A 3 -30.79 1.37 36.04
C HIS A 3 -29.63 0.61 35.40
N ASN A 4 -29.90 -0.17 34.35
CA ASN A 4 -28.86 -0.74 33.50
C ASN A 4 -28.60 0.24 32.35
N LEU A 5 -27.63 1.13 32.54
CA LEU A 5 -27.08 1.96 31.48
C LEU A 5 -26.08 1.10 30.69
N ALA A 6 -26.51 0.57 29.54
CA ALA A 6 -25.61 -0.11 28.62
C ALA A 6 -24.70 0.92 27.95
N LEU A 7 -23.44 0.96 28.41
CA LEU A 7 -22.39 1.80 27.86
C LEU A 7 -21.99 1.24 26.47
N PHE A 8 -22.46 1.85 25.39
CA PHE A 8 -21.91 1.65 24.05
C PHE A 8 -20.53 2.31 24.01
N VAL A 9 -19.48 1.54 24.23
CA VAL A 9 -18.10 1.98 23.97
C VAL A 9 -17.89 1.94 22.47
N ILE A 10 -18.20 3.06 21.80
CA ILE A 10 -17.76 3.32 20.43
C ILE A 10 -16.26 3.58 20.51
N LEU A 11 -15.47 2.53 20.27
CA LEU A 11 -14.03 2.64 20.07
C LEU A 11 -13.82 3.38 18.73
N VAL A 12 -13.77 4.71 18.81
CA VAL A 12 -13.29 5.56 17.71
C VAL A 12 -11.81 5.23 17.55
N ILE A 13 -11.51 4.33 16.61
CA ILE A 13 -10.14 4.09 16.15
C ILE A 13 -9.71 5.41 15.51
N THR A 14 -8.98 6.22 16.27
CA THR A 14 -8.24 7.34 15.75
C THR A 14 -7.34 6.81 14.65
N GLY A 15 -7.74 7.08 13.40
CA GLY A 15 -6.91 6.85 12.23
C GLY A 15 -5.62 7.63 12.43
N VAL A 16 -4.58 6.93 12.86
CA VAL A 16 -3.21 7.40 12.70
C VAL A 16 -2.97 7.37 11.20
N LEU A 17 -3.37 8.45 10.53
CA LEU A 17 -2.91 8.79 9.20
C LEU A 17 -1.41 8.98 9.34
N GLY A 18 -0.68 7.88 9.11
CA GLY A 18 0.76 7.89 9.00
C GLY A 18 1.14 8.89 7.93
N VAL A 19 1.63 10.03 8.38
CA VAL A 19 2.18 11.10 7.56
C VAL A 19 3.33 10.49 6.75
N GLY A 20 3.08 10.21 5.48
CA GLY A 20 4.12 9.75 4.55
C GLY A 20 5.04 10.90 4.22
N CYS A 21 6.03 11.18 5.07
CA CYS A 21 7.17 12.01 4.73
C CYS A 21 7.94 11.29 3.63
N GLY A 22 7.74 11.70 2.36
CA GLY A 22 8.47 11.13 1.24
C GLY A 22 9.98 11.25 1.45
N VAL A 23 10.66 10.10 1.49
CA VAL A 23 12.11 10.03 1.66
C VAL A 23 12.79 10.49 0.37
N ILE A 24 13.67 11.48 0.48
CA ILE A 24 14.46 11.98 -0.65
C ILE A 24 15.64 11.02 -0.81
N ASN A 25 15.53 10.07 -1.74
CA ASN A 25 16.69 9.36 -2.27
C ASN A 25 16.82 9.70 -3.76
N LYS A 26 17.76 10.57 -4.09
CA LYS A 26 18.11 10.91 -5.48
C LYS A 26 19.34 10.07 -5.85
N GLY A 27 19.12 8.88 -6.41
CA GLY A 27 20.21 7.96 -6.78
C GLY A 27 19.73 6.61 -7.29
N THR A 28 20.55 5.96 -8.11
CA THR A 28 20.29 4.64 -8.72
C THR A 28 20.27 3.49 -7.72
N ASP A 29 20.81 3.69 -6.51
CA ASP A 29 20.88 2.65 -5.46
C ASP A 29 19.49 2.25 -4.93
N GLY A 30 18.50 3.12 -5.14
CA GLY A 30 17.10 2.89 -4.84
C GLY A 30 16.72 3.15 -3.38
N LEU A 31 15.42 3.37 -3.16
CA LEU A 31 14.82 3.51 -1.84
C LEU A 31 14.26 2.17 -1.37
N THR A 32 14.65 1.73 -0.17
CA THR A 32 14.01 0.58 0.50
C THR A 32 12.98 1.07 1.52
N ILE A 33 11.75 0.60 1.38
CA ILE A 33 10.62 0.88 2.28
C ILE A 33 10.23 -0.44 2.95
N THR A 34 10.27 -0.48 4.28
CA THR A 34 9.73 -1.61 5.06
C THR A 34 8.55 -1.09 5.86
N GLN A 35 7.35 -1.54 5.53
CA GLN A 35 6.12 -1.04 6.13
C GLN A 35 5.05 -2.13 6.16
N ALA A 36 4.14 -2.04 7.13
CA ALA A 36 2.93 -2.84 7.14
C ALA A 36 1.81 -2.14 6.35
N ILE A 37 1.14 -2.88 5.48
CA ILE A 37 -0.09 -2.45 4.81
C ILE A 37 -1.26 -2.98 5.64
N PRO A 38 -2.06 -2.11 6.28
CA PRO A 38 -3.21 -2.55 7.08
C PRO A 38 -4.20 -3.39 6.27
N ALA A 39 -5.08 -4.08 6.99
CA ALA A 39 -6.21 -4.78 6.37
C ALA A 39 -7.04 -3.82 5.51
N HIS A 40 -7.54 -4.31 4.38
CA HIS A 40 -8.38 -3.55 3.43
C HIS A 40 -7.82 -2.18 3.05
N SER A 41 -6.50 -2.09 2.93
CA SER A 41 -5.78 -0.87 2.60
C SER A 41 -4.82 -1.11 1.44
N ARG A 42 -4.36 -0.04 0.81
CA ARG A 42 -3.36 -0.10 -0.27
C ARG A 42 -2.24 0.88 -0.01
N MET A 43 -1.04 0.49 -0.43
CA MET A 43 0.11 1.39 -0.53
C MET A 43 0.19 1.93 -1.96
N LEU A 44 0.16 3.24 -2.13
CA LEU A 44 0.42 3.90 -3.41
C LEU A 44 1.89 4.24 -3.51
N ILE A 45 2.49 4.01 -4.67
CA ILE A 45 3.89 4.34 -4.97
C ILE A 45 3.96 5.02 -6.34
N ARG A 46 4.64 6.16 -6.41
CA ARG A 46 4.92 6.89 -7.65
C ARG A 46 6.23 7.68 -7.56
N ILE A 47 6.73 8.14 -8.69
CA ILE A 47 7.84 9.10 -8.75
C ILE A 47 7.27 10.50 -8.98
N GLU A 48 7.88 11.50 -8.34
CA GLU A 48 7.44 12.91 -8.40
C GLU A 48 7.45 13.49 -9.82
N ASP A 49 8.43 13.13 -10.65
CA ASP A 49 8.54 13.57 -12.06
C ASP A 49 7.80 12.64 -13.05
N GLU A 50 7.04 11.67 -12.54
CA GLU A 50 6.28 10.70 -13.34
C GLU A 50 7.13 9.86 -14.30
N SER A 51 8.44 9.75 -14.07
CA SER A 51 9.30 8.85 -14.83
C SER A 51 9.03 7.37 -14.53
N ALA A 52 9.46 6.49 -15.44
CA ALA A 52 9.46 5.04 -15.20
C ALA A 52 10.38 4.67 -14.03
N PHE A 53 10.06 3.57 -13.35
CA PHE A 53 10.86 3.04 -12.26
C PHE A 53 10.67 1.53 -12.12
N LYS A 54 11.53 0.90 -11.31
CA LYS A 54 11.44 -0.53 -11.00
C LYS A 54 11.11 -0.76 -9.55
N LEU A 55 10.35 -1.83 -9.30
CA LEU A 55 9.97 -2.30 -7.98
C LEU A 55 10.46 -3.73 -7.78
N ASP A 56 11.15 -3.97 -6.66
CA ASP A 56 11.28 -5.31 -6.09
C ASP A 56 10.40 -5.36 -4.83
N ILE A 57 9.41 -6.25 -4.82
CA ILE A 57 8.43 -6.42 -3.74
C ILE A 57 8.67 -7.75 -3.08
N GLU A 58 8.89 -7.77 -1.77
CA GLU A 58 8.96 -8.97 -0.94
C GLU A 58 7.76 -8.97 0.02
N ASN A 59 6.82 -9.90 -0.20
CA ASN A 59 5.74 -10.14 0.73
C ASN A 59 6.24 -11.03 1.88
N GLN A 60 6.39 -10.44 3.07
CA GLN A 60 6.92 -11.13 4.25
C GLN A 60 5.81 -11.86 5.04
N SER A 61 4.60 -11.94 4.49
CA SER A 61 3.47 -12.66 5.06
C SER A 61 3.06 -13.86 4.20
N ASN A 62 2.20 -14.71 4.76
CA ASN A 62 1.55 -15.79 4.01
C ASN A 62 0.24 -15.32 3.33
N ASP A 63 -0.18 -14.08 3.58
CA ASP A 63 -1.41 -13.51 3.01
C ASP A 63 -1.15 -12.99 1.60
N THR A 64 -2.17 -12.97 0.75
CA THR A 64 -2.04 -12.50 -0.64
C THR A 64 -2.12 -10.99 -0.72
N LEU A 65 -1.18 -10.39 -1.47
CA LEU A 65 -1.24 -9.00 -1.91
C LEU A 65 -1.59 -8.93 -3.39
N THR A 66 -2.13 -7.80 -3.82
CA THR A 66 -2.36 -7.51 -5.24
C THR A 66 -1.54 -6.30 -5.66
N LEU A 67 -0.73 -6.44 -6.70
CA LEU A 67 -0.05 -5.32 -7.35
C LEU A 67 -0.88 -4.86 -8.54
N GLU A 68 -1.43 -3.66 -8.43
CA GLU A 68 -2.16 -2.97 -9.48
C GLU A 68 -1.22 -2.01 -10.22
N ARG A 69 -1.26 -2.05 -11.55
CA ARG A 69 -0.44 -1.21 -12.44
C ARG A 69 -1.33 -0.72 -13.57
N LYS A 70 -1.18 0.53 -13.96
CA LYS A 70 -1.98 1.13 -15.04
C LYS A 70 -1.81 0.34 -16.34
N GLY A 71 -2.92 -0.05 -16.96
CA GLY A 71 -2.94 -0.71 -18.27
C GLY A 71 -2.43 -2.15 -18.28
N LEU A 72 -2.20 -2.76 -17.10
CA LEU A 72 -1.73 -4.13 -16.97
C LEU A 72 -2.64 -4.93 -16.04
N ASP A 73 -2.66 -6.24 -16.21
CA ASP A 73 -3.35 -7.13 -15.30
C ASP A 73 -2.73 -7.08 -13.89
N ASN A 74 -3.63 -7.22 -12.91
CA ASN A 74 -3.29 -7.28 -11.50
C ASN A 74 -2.47 -8.53 -11.21
N LEU A 75 -1.35 -8.37 -10.50
CA LEU A 75 -0.50 -9.49 -10.09
C LEU A 75 -0.78 -9.86 -8.64
N MET A 76 -1.11 -11.13 -8.40
CA MET A 76 -1.25 -11.68 -7.06
C MET A 76 0.11 -12.12 -6.52
N ILE A 77 0.42 -11.73 -5.28
CA ILE A 77 1.71 -11.97 -4.63
C ILE A 77 1.46 -12.71 -3.31
N THR A 78 1.80 -14.00 -3.27
CA THR A 78 1.68 -14.83 -2.05
C THR A 78 3.05 -15.38 -1.69
N LYS A 79 3.60 -14.99 -0.52
CA LYS A 79 4.89 -15.46 0.01
C LYS A 79 6.00 -15.53 -1.04
N ALA A 80 6.11 -14.48 -1.85
CA ALA A 80 7.00 -14.42 -2.99
C ALA A 80 7.65 -13.04 -3.07
N SER A 81 8.77 -13.01 -3.81
CA SER A 81 9.37 -11.78 -4.27
C SER A 81 9.03 -11.58 -5.74
N ILE A 82 8.53 -10.40 -6.12
CA ILE A 82 8.23 -10.05 -7.50
C ILE A 82 9.03 -8.83 -7.90
N LYS A 83 9.49 -8.83 -9.15
CA LYS A 83 10.05 -7.65 -9.81
C LYS A 83 9.05 -7.10 -10.81
N ALA A 84 8.83 -5.79 -10.80
CA ALA A 84 7.93 -5.12 -11.72
C ALA A 84 8.57 -3.85 -12.28
N ILE A 85 8.31 -3.57 -13.55
CA ILE A 85 8.60 -2.30 -14.19
C ILE A 85 7.30 -1.49 -14.16
N ILE A 86 7.40 -0.23 -13.75
CA ILE A 86 6.31 0.73 -13.76
C ILE A 86 6.59 1.76 -14.84
N GLU A 87 5.63 1.92 -15.76
CA GLU A 87 5.74 2.83 -16.90
C GLU A 87 5.63 4.31 -16.49
N PRO A 88 6.10 5.25 -17.32
CA PRO A 88 5.94 6.68 -17.06
C PRO A 88 4.47 7.08 -16.89
N ALA A 89 4.20 8.11 -16.10
CA ALA A 89 2.86 8.59 -15.73
C ALA A 89 1.95 7.52 -15.09
N ALA A 90 2.50 6.35 -14.73
CA ALA A 90 1.83 5.33 -13.96
C ALA A 90 2.39 5.30 -12.53
N GLY A 91 1.49 5.19 -11.56
CA GLY A 91 1.82 4.72 -10.22
C GLY A 91 1.62 3.21 -10.12
N ALA A 92 2.03 2.66 -8.99
CA ALA A 92 1.68 1.31 -8.56
C ALA A 92 0.83 1.38 -7.28
N ALA A 93 -0.13 0.48 -7.14
CA ALA A 93 -0.82 0.25 -5.88
C ALA A 93 -0.59 -1.19 -5.42
N LEU A 94 -0.11 -1.35 -4.18
CA LEU A 94 0.01 -2.65 -3.54
C LEU A 94 -1.12 -2.79 -2.53
N SER A 95 -2.15 -3.54 -2.90
CA SER A 95 -3.40 -3.69 -2.17
C SER A 95 -3.36 -4.93 -1.28
N ASN A 96 -3.81 -4.76 -0.04
CA ASN A 96 -4.05 -5.84 0.91
C ASN A 96 -5.56 -6.04 1.07
N PRO A 97 -6.16 -6.99 0.33
CA PRO A 97 -7.60 -7.27 0.44
C PRO A 97 -7.96 -8.08 1.69
N THR A 98 -6.99 -8.52 2.48
CA THR A 98 -7.21 -9.42 3.60
C THR A 98 -7.66 -8.69 4.86
N ALA A 99 -8.18 -9.45 5.83
CA ALA A 99 -8.64 -8.96 7.13
C ALA A 99 -7.50 -8.69 8.14
N ARG A 100 -6.22 -8.87 7.74
CA ARG A 100 -5.06 -8.67 8.63
C ARG A 100 -4.04 -7.77 7.96
N GLY A 101 -3.19 -7.12 8.76
CA GLY A 101 -2.08 -6.33 8.24
C GLY A 101 -0.98 -7.23 7.64
N VAL A 102 -0.40 -6.79 6.52
CA VAL A 102 0.66 -7.52 5.81
C VAL A 102 1.94 -6.70 5.82
N LYS A 103 3.05 -7.30 6.27
CA LYS A 103 4.37 -6.67 6.23
C LYS A 103 5.01 -6.87 4.87
N VAL A 104 5.49 -5.78 4.28
CA VAL A 104 6.18 -5.78 3.00
C VAL A 104 7.53 -5.10 3.11
N LYS A 105 8.47 -5.57 2.28
CA LYS A 105 9.70 -4.85 1.97
C LYS A 105 9.68 -4.53 0.48
N LEU A 106 9.75 -3.25 0.16
CA LEU A 106 9.74 -2.72 -1.19
C LEU A 106 11.08 -2.06 -1.48
N LYS A 107 11.69 -2.34 -2.63
CA LYS A 107 12.79 -1.54 -3.17
C LYS A 107 12.31 -0.84 -4.43
N VAL A 108 12.37 0.48 -4.43
CA VAL A 108 12.11 1.35 -5.58
C VAL A 108 13.46 1.76 -6.15
N TYR A 109 13.74 1.53 -7.42
CA TYR A 109 15.05 1.82 -8.03
C TYR A 109 14.90 2.20 -9.51
N ASP A 110 16.03 2.58 -10.12
CA ASP A 110 16.08 3.06 -11.51
C ASP A 110 15.22 4.30 -11.74
N HIS A 111 15.29 5.26 -10.81
CA HIS A 111 14.61 6.55 -10.87
C HIS A 111 15.60 7.69 -10.58
N LYS A 112 15.29 8.90 -11.05
CA LYS A 112 16.12 10.10 -10.84
C LYS A 112 15.48 11.13 -9.91
N SER A 113 14.17 11.01 -9.69
CA SER A 113 13.39 11.94 -8.88
C SER A 113 12.90 11.28 -7.58
N LYS A 114 12.22 12.06 -6.75
CA LYS A 114 11.75 11.66 -5.42
C LYS A 114 10.69 10.56 -5.53
N VAL A 115 10.80 9.55 -4.68
CA VAL A 115 9.75 8.54 -4.49
C VAL A 115 8.68 9.12 -3.55
N ILE A 116 7.44 9.09 -3.99
CA ILE A 116 6.26 9.46 -3.20
C ILE A 116 5.50 8.17 -2.91
N HIS A 117 5.21 7.93 -1.63
CA HIS A 117 4.38 6.82 -1.22
C HIS A 117 3.40 7.22 -0.11
N SER A 118 2.25 6.57 -0.07
CA SER A 118 1.24 6.73 0.97
C SER A 118 0.51 5.41 1.22
N VAL A 119 -0.13 5.29 2.37
CA VAL A 119 -1.04 4.18 2.67
C VAL A 119 -2.42 4.75 2.91
N GLU A 120 -3.41 4.16 2.25
CA GLU A 120 -4.80 4.60 2.34
C GLU A 120 -5.76 3.40 2.36
N ALA A 121 -6.95 3.61 2.93
CA ALA A 121 -8.00 2.59 2.92
C ALA A 121 -8.51 2.33 1.50
N ILE A 122 -8.78 1.08 1.17
CA ILE A 122 -9.52 0.73 -0.05
C ILE A 122 -10.97 1.11 0.23
N LYS A 123 -11.48 2.10 -0.51
CA LYS A 123 -12.88 2.49 -0.41
C LYS A 123 -13.72 1.29 -0.85
N ALA A 124 -14.45 0.66 0.08
CA ALA A 124 -15.40 -0.37 -0.26
C ALA A 124 -16.46 0.28 -1.16
N GLU A 125 -16.59 -0.18 -2.40
CA GLU A 125 -17.77 0.15 -3.20
C GLU A 125 -18.98 -0.35 -2.42
N ALA A 126 -19.86 0.58 -2.02
CA ALA A 126 -21.12 0.22 -1.41
C ALA A 126 -21.88 -0.63 -2.43
N LYS A 127 -21.98 -1.93 -2.17
CA LYS A 127 -22.83 -2.84 -2.93
C LYS A 127 -24.23 -2.21 -2.95
N PRO A 128 -24.82 -1.87 -4.11
CA PRO A 128 -26.19 -1.42 -4.15
C PRO A 128 -27.05 -2.51 -3.51
N ALA A 129 -27.85 -2.12 -2.52
CA ALA A 129 -28.81 -3.02 -1.90
C ALA A 129 -29.76 -3.56 -2.99
N PRO A 130 -30.15 -4.84 -2.91
CA PRO A 130 -31.07 -5.45 -3.86
C PRO A 130 -32.44 -4.76 -3.87
#